data_AF-V6KZL6-F1
#
_entry.id   AF-V6KZL6-F1
#
_cell.length_a   1.000
_cell.length_b   1.000
_cell.length_c   1.000
_cell.angle_alpha   90.00
_cell.angle_beta   90.00
_cell.angle_gamma   90.00
#
_symmetry.space_group_name_H-M   'P 1'
#
loop_
_entity.id
_entity.type
_entity.pdbx_description
1 polymer ?
#
loop_
_entity_poly.entity_id
_entity_poly.type
_entity_poly.pdbx_seq_one_letter_code
_entity_poly.pdbx_strand_id
1 'polypeptide(L)' 'MVSVEVLPPCGICQERLAMWGPQVEVGVPDTLAPAGWRALTLAEVNPHYWGPQFTDGAWPSARMHAG' A
#
# COMPACT_ATOMS: atom_id res chain seq x y z
N MET A 1 -7.32 25.89 -15.48
CA MET A 1 -6.61 24.67 -15.91
C MET A 1 -6.66 23.71 -14.74
N VAL A 2 -7.19 22.50 -14.91
CA VAL A 2 -7.26 21.49 -13.83
C VAL A 2 -6.00 20.63 -13.95
N SER A 3 -5.18 20.54 -12.91
CA SER A 3 -4.07 19.59 -12.84
C SER A 3 -4.58 18.24 -12.32
N VAL A 4 -3.96 17.16 -12.78
CA VAL A 4 -4.22 15.80 -12.28
C VAL A 4 -3.03 15.41 -11.42
N GLU A 5 -3.30 15.09 -10.15
CA GLU A 5 -2.27 14.72 -9.17
C GLU A 5 -2.44 13.27 -8.74
N VAL A 6 -1.32 12.56 -8.56
CA VAL A 6 -1.30 11.22 -7.95
C VAL A 6 -1.38 11.36 -6.44
N LEU A 7 -2.35 10.68 -5.82
CA LEU A 7 -2.49 10.62 -4.37
C LEU A 7 -2.24 9.18 -3.89
N PRO A 8 -1.45 8.97 -2.82
CA PRO A 8 -1.28 7.65 -2.24
C PRO A 8 -2.63 7.13 -1.72
N PRO A 9 -2.83 5.81 -1.63
CA PRO A 9 -4.04 5.25 -1.07
C PRO A 9 -4.22 5.73 0.38
N CYS A 10 -5.42 6.18 0.74
CA CYS A 10 -5.74 6.49 2.13
C CYS A 10 -5.70 5.21 2.99
N GLY A 11 -5.74 5.35 4.33
CA GLY A 11 -5.65 4.21 5.24
C GLY A 11 -6.67 3.08 4.95
N ILE A 12 -7.93 3.42 4.66
CA ILE A 12 -8.95 2.41 4.32
C ILE A 12 -8.63 1.70 3.01
N CYS A 13 -8.10 2.41 2.01
CA CYS A 13 -7.67 1.80 0.76
C CYS A 13 -6.46 0.88 1.00
N GLN A 14 -5.51 1.27 1.86
CA GLN A 14 -4.38 0.43 2.25
C GLN A 14 -4.84 -0.86 2.94
N GLU A 15 -5.80 -0.80 3.87
CA GLU A 15 -6.36 -2.00 4.52
C GLU A 15 -7.02 -2.95 3.53
N ARG A 16 -7.76 -2.39 2.56
CA ARG A 16 -8.31 -3.18 1.46
C ARG A 16 -7.20 -3.83 0.65
N LEU A 17 -6.14 -3.09 0.36
CA LEU A 17 -4.99 -3.58 -0.40
C LEU A 17 -4.18 -4.65 0.34
N ALA A 18 -4.17 -4.62 1.68
CA ALA A 18 -3.37 -5.51 2.50
C ALA A 18 -3.69 -7.00 2.28
N MET A 19 -4.91 -7.35 1.85
CA MET A 19 -5.27 -8.75 1.57
C MET A 19 -4.45 -9.39 0.43
N TRP A 20 -3.90 -8.56 -0.48
CA TRP A 20 -3.05 -9.02 -1.59
C TRP A 20 -1.55 -9.03 -1.23
N GLY A 21 -1.20 -8.67 0.00
CA GLY A 21 0.16 -8.81 0.54
C GLY A 21 0.99 -7.52 0.52
N PRO A 22 2.19 -7.56 1.12
CA PRO A 22 3.03 -6.38 1.32
C PRO A 22 3.65 -5.85 0.03
N GLN A 23 3.72 -6.69 -1.01
CA GLN A 23 4.37 -6.40 -2.30
C GLN A 23 3.45 -5.69 -3.30
N VAL A 24 2.20 -5.39 -2.94
CA VAL A 24 1.31 -4.59 -3.77
C VAL A 24 1.94 -3.22 -4.02
N GLU A 25 2.11 -2.84 -5.28
CA GLU A 25 2.64 -1.54 -5.65
C GLU A 25 1.52 -0.49 -5.77
N VAL A 26 1.79 0.71 -5.27
CA VAL A 26 0.88 1.86 -5.31
C VAL A 26 1.62 3.12 -5.73
N GLY A 27 0.93 4.01 -6.45
CA GLY A 27 1.50 5.29 -6.89
C GLY A 27 1.59 6.28 -5.73
N VAL A 28 2.75 6.94 -5.60
CA VAL A 28 3.01 8.00 -4.63
C VAL A 28 3.63 9.19 -5.36
N PRO A 29 3.17 10.44 -5.09
CA PRO A 29 3.71 11.61 -5.76
C PRO A 29 5.22 11.78 -5.47
N ASP A 30 5.96 12.15 -6.50
CA ASP A 30 7.40 12.37 -6.45
C ASP A 30 7.77 13.45 -7.49
N THR A 31 8.08 14.64 -7.01
CA THR A 31 8.42 15.79 -7.87
C THR A 31 9.78 15.67 -8.56
N LEU A 32 10.61 14.71 -8.14
CA LEU A 32 11.89 14.42 -8.78
C LEU A 32 11.77 13.36 -9.88
N ALA A 33 10.68 12.58 -9.88
CA ALA A 33 10.43 11.59 -10.91
C ALA A 33 9.95 12.25 -12.21
N PRO A 34 10.42 11.81 -13.40
CA PRO A 34 9.94 12.36 -14.68
C PRO A 34 8.43 12.27 -14.88
N ALA A 35 7.79 11.27 -14.27
CA ALA A 35 6.33 11.09 -14.32
C ALA A 35 5.58 11.89 -13.24
N GLY A 36 6.26 12.58 -12.34
CA GLY A 36 5.67 13.26 -11.17
C GLY A 36 5.22 12.30 -10.06
N TRP A 37 5.49 11.01 -10.19
CA TRP A 37 5.16 9.97 -9.22
C TRP A 37 6.09 8.76 -9.39
N ARG A 38 6.11 7.89 -8.38
CA ARG A 38 6.78 6.59 -8.40
C ARG A 38 5.93 5.51 -7.76
N ALA A 39 6.19 4.25 -8.11
CA ALA A 39 5.62 3.11 -7.42
C ALA A 39 6.35 2.86 -6.10
N LEU A 40 5.60 2.53 -5.05
CA LEU A 40 6.08 2.00 -3.79
C LEU A 40 5.29 0.76 -3.41
N THR A 41 5.93 -0.21 -2.78
CA THR A 41 5.23 -1.33 -2.17
C THR A 41 4.37 -0.86 -0.99
N LEU A 42 3.30 -1.60 -0.68
CA LEU A 42 2.42 -1.29 0.44
C LEU A 42 3.18 -1.31 1.78
N ALA A 43 4.19 -2.17 1.91
CA ALA A 43 5.09 -2.20 3.07
C ALA A 43 5.96 -0.94 3.19
N GLU A 44 6.39 -0.34 2.08
CA GLU A 44 7.11 0.94 2.10
C GLU A 44 6.18 2.12 2.44
N VAL A 45 4.92 2.07 2.00
CA VAL A 45 3.92 3.10 2.31
C VAL A 45 3.47 3.05 3.77
N ASN A 46 3.37 1.86 4.35
CA ASN A 46 3.04 1.66 5.75
C ASN A 46 4.01 0.69 6.44
N PRO A 47 5.21 1.16 6.85
CA PRO A 47 6.24 0.33 7.46
C PRO A 47 5.88 -0.20 8.85
N HIS A 48 4.80 0.31 9.44
CA HIS A 48 4.30 -0.07 10.77
C HIS A 48 2.91 -0.71 10.68
N TYR A 49 2.65 -1.45 9.60
CA TYR A 49 1.39 -2.17 9.43
C TYR A 49 1.10 -3.09 10.62
N TRP A 50 -0.16 -3.11 11.06
CA TRP A 50 -0.59 -3.75 12.31
C TRP A 50 -0.95 -5.24 12.15
N GLY A 51 -1.15 -5.72 10.93
CA GLY A 51 -1.55 -7.09 10.65
C GLY A 51 -0.60 -8.16 11.21
N PRO A 52 0.74 -8.04 11.03
CA PRO A 52 1.74 -8.99 11.52
C PRO A 52 1.65 -9.38 13.00
N GLN A 53 1.08 -8.52 13.84
CA GLN A 53 0.90 -8.71 15.28
C GLN A 53 -0.07 -9.87 15.59
N PHE A 54 -0.89 -10.28 14.62
CA PHE A 54 -1.86 -11.37 14.75
C PHE A 54 -1.48 -12.62 13.94
N THR A 55 -0.31 -12.62 13.33
CA THR A 55 0.10 -13.61 12.31
C THR A 55 1.56 -14.01 12.47
N ASP A 56 2.04 -14.09 13.72
CA ASP A 56 3.42 -14.47 14.08
C ASP A 56 4.51 -13.70 13.30
N GLY A 57 4.26 -12.41 13.02
CA GLY A 57 5.17 -11.55 12.28
C GLY A 57 5.07 -11.66 10.75
N ALA A 58 4.24 -12.54 10.21
CA ALA A 58 3.98 -12.63 8.76
C ALA A 58 2.91 -11.63 8.32
N TRP A 59 2.88 -11.23 7.05
CA TRP A 59 1.76 -10.39 6.57
C TRP A 59 0.46 -11.21 6.43
N PRO A 60 -0.71 -10.71 6.84
CA PRO A 60 -1.99 -11.43 6.68
C PRO A 60 -2.30 -11.75 5.22
N SER A 61 -2.54 -13.03 4.90
CA SER A 61 -2.82 -13.44 3.52
C SER A 61 -4.32 -13.54 3.25
N ALA A 62 -4.74 -13.35 1.98
CA ALA A 62 -6.12 -13.57 1.55
C ALA A 62 -6.68 -14.94 1.97
N ARG A 63 -5.83 -15.98 2.08
CA ARG A 63 -6.24 -17.32 2.55
C ARG A 63 -6.73 -17.31 4.00
N MET A 64 -6.23 -16.40 4.84
CA MET A 64 -6.69 -16.25 6.23
C MET A 64 -8.07 -15.58 6.31
N HIS A 65 -8.53 -14.98 5.21
CA HIS A 65 -9.84 -14.34 5.09
C HIS A 65 -10.87 -15.20 4.33
N ALA A 66 -10.45 -16.35 3.78
CA ALA A 66 -11.35 -17.34 3.21
C ALA A 66 -11.90 -18.21 4.34
N GLY A 67 -13.05 -17.82 4.89
CA GLY A 67 -13.80 -18.60 5.87
C GLY A 67 -14.26 -19.95 5.33
#